data_AF-A0A933IZ14-F1
#
_entry.id   AF-A0A933IZ14-F1
#
_cell.length_a   1.000
_cell.length_b   1.000
_cell.length_c   1.000
_cell.angle_alpha   90.00
_cell.angle_beta   90.00
_cell.angle_gamma   90.00
#
_symmetry.space_group_name_H-M   'P 1'
#
loop_
_entity.id
_entity.type
_entity.pdbx_description
1 polymer ?
#
loop_
_entity_poly.entity_id
_entity_poly.type
_entity_poly.pdbx_seq_one_letter_code
_entity_poly.pdbx_strand_id
1 'polypeptide(L)' 'MATVLFVPHTEPEYEQLVDLLDTLIDQVGEDETHPLSSLMEVIGALIERYEAENVSELTDA' A
#
# COMPACT_ATOMS: atom_id res chain seq x y z
N MET A 1 1.24 3.21 20.62
CA MET A 1 0.13 2.94 19.69
C MET A 1 0.76 2.81 18.33
N ALA A 2 0.59 1.69 17.63
CA ALA A 2 1.07 1.56 16.26
C ALA A 2 0.09 2.31 15.36
N THR A 3 0.56 3.36 14.69
CA THR A 3 -0.19 3.95 13.58
C THR A 3 -0.11 2.95 12.43
N VAL A 4 -1.22 2.28 12.14
CA VAL A 4 -1.25 1.21 11.12
C VAL A 4 -1.46 1.80 9.72
N LEU A 5 -2.00 3.02 9.60
CA LEU A 5 -2.31 3.64 8.33
C LEU A 5 -1.99 5.15 8.36
N PHE A 6 -1.27 5.62 7.35
CA PHE A 6 -0.92 7.02 7.14
C PHE A 6 -0.84 7.29 5.63
N VAL A 7 -0.91 8.56 5.23
CA VAL A 7 -0.64 8.95 3.85
C VAL A 7 0.88 9.07 3.72
N PRO A 8 1.52 8.32 2.82
CA PRO A 8 2.97 8.38 2.66
C PRO A 8 3.35 9.72 2.01
N HIS A 9 4.36 10.38 2.56
CA HIS A 9 4.96 11.60 2.02
C HIS A 9 6.47 11.47 1.81
N THR A 10 7.04 10.33 2.21
CA THR A 10 8.46 10.01 2.08
C THR A 10 8.63 8.57 1.61
N GLU A 11 9.78 8.26 1.03
CA GLU A 11 10.11 6.91 0.56
C GLU A 11 10.09 5.85 1.69
N PRO A 12 10.61 6.12 2.90
CA PRO A 12 10.50 5.16 4.01
C PRO A 12 9.07 4.92 4.51
N GLU A 13 8.19 5.91 4.34
CA GLU A 13 6.76 5.77 4.65
C GLU A 13 6.04 4.94 3.59
N TYR A 14 6.39 5.15 2.32
CA TYR A 14 5.95 4.31 1.22
C TYR A 14 6.37 2.84 1.41
N GLU A 15 7.65 2.58 1.70
CA GLU A 15 8.17 1.22 1.95
C GLU A 15 7.43 0.53 3.09
N GLN A 16 7.12 1.24 4.18
CA GLN A 16 6.33 0.69 5.28
C GLN A 16 4.92 0.25 4.87
N LEU A 17 4.27 0.99 3.96
CA LEU A 17 2.95 0.62 3.45
C LEU A 17 3.03 -0.58 2.50
N VAL A 18 4.11 -0.68 1.71
CA VAL A 18 4.38 -1.85 0.86
C VAL A 18 4.58 -3.10 1.73
N ASP A 19 5.44 -3.03 2.75
CA ASP A 19 5.68 -4.14 3.69
C ASP A 19 4.39 -4.57 4.41
N LEU A 20 3.55 -3.59 4.75
CA LEU A 20 2.25 -3.86 5.36
C LEU A 20 1.29 -4.53 4.38
N LEU A 21 1.26 -4.10 3.12
CA LEU A 21 0.44 -4.71 2.08
C LEU A 21 0.84 -6.17 1.86
N ASP A 22 2.14 -6.47 1.77
CA ASP A 22 2.66 -7.84 1.64
C ASP A 22 2.24 -8.71 2.83
N THR A 23 2.35 -8.18 4.06
CA THR A 23 1.89 -8.90 5.26
C THR A 23 0.40 -9.22 5.20
N LEU A 24 -0.41 -8.30 4.68
CA LEU A 24 -1.85 -8.50 4.53
C LEU A 24 -2.16 -9.50 3.42
N ILE A 25 -1.43 -9.51 2.31
CA ILE A 25 -1.56 -10.51 1.24
C ILE A 25 -1.28 -11.91 1.80
N ASP A 26 -0.21 -12.07 2.57
CA ASP A 26 0.13 -13.35 3.21
C ASP A 26 -0.94 -13.81 4.20
N GLN A 27 -1.60 -12.87 4.90
CA GLN A 27 -2.63 -13.18 5.89
C GLN A 27 -4.01 -13.45 5.26
N VAL A 28 -4.42 -12.66 4.28
CA VAL A 28 -5.71 -12.78 3.58
C VAL A 28 -5.69 -13.96 2.61
N GLY A 29 -4.56 -14.16 1.92
CA GLY A 29 -4.41 -15.21 0.92
C GLY A 29 -5.48 -15.13 -0.16
N GLU A 30 -6.22 -16.22 -0.33
CA GLU A 30 -7.30 -16.33 -1.33
C GLU A 30 -8.70 -16.03 -0.75
N ASP A 31 -8.80 -15.59 0.52
CA ASP A 31 -10.09 -15.27 1.13
C ASP A 31 -10.56 -13.85 0.75
N GLU A 32 -11.26 -13.76 -0.37
CA GLU A 32 -11.85 -12.50 -0.86
C GLU A 32 -12.88 -11.90 0.12
N THR A 33 -13.44 -12.70 1.05
CA THR A 33 -14.40 -12.24 2.06
C THR A 33 -13.75 -11.77 3.35
N HIS A 34 -12.42 -11.83 3.42
CA HIS A 34 -11.68 -11.55 4.64
C HIS A 34 -11.91 -10.10 5.10
N PRO A 35 -12.12 -9.84 6.40
CA PRO A 35 -12.36 -8.49 6.93
C PRO A 35 -11.24 -7.47 6.65
N LEU A 36 -10.05 -7.94 6.29
CA LEU A 36 -8.88 -7.10 5.96
C LEU A 36 -8.75 -6.81 4.46
N SER A 37 -9.57 -7.41 3.58
CA SER A 37 -9.52 -7.16 2.13
C SER A 37 -9.74 -5.68 1.82
N SER A 38 -10.73 -5.04 2.45
CA SER A 38 -10.96 -3.60 2.31
C SER A 38 -9.79 -2.73 2.81
N LEU A 39 -8.97 -3.24 3.75
CA LEU A 39 -7.76 -2.54 4.19
C LEU A 39 -6.64 -2.64 3.13
N MET A 40 -6.49 -3.81 2.49
CA MET A 40 -5.56 -4.00 1.37
C MET A 40 -5.87 -3.05 0.22
N GLU A 41 -7.15 -2.91 -0.15
CA GLU A 41 -7.58 -1.96 -1.18
C GLU A 41 -7.19 -0.51 -0.85
N VAL A 42 -7.39 -0.09 0.40
CA VAL A 42 -7.04 1.27 0.85
C VAL A 42 -5.52 1.48 0.83
N ILE A 43 -4.73 0.50 1.29
CA ILE A 43 -3.27 0.60 1.28
C ILE A 43 -2.74 0.65 -0.16
N GLY A 44 -3.26 -0.19 -1.06
CA GLY A 44 -2.93 -0.17 -2.48
C GLY A 44 -3.18 1.21 -3.10
N ALA A 45 -4.35 1.81 -2.83
CA ALA A 45 -4.66 3.15 -3.34
C ALA A 45 -3.72 4.25 -2.79
N LEU A 46 -3.21 4.11 -1.57
CA LEU A 46 -2.24 5.05 -0.98
C LEU A 46 -0.85 4.92 -1.62
N ILE A 47 -0.42 3.68 -1.91
CA ILE A 47 0.82 3.36 -2.60
C ILE A 47 0.76 3.92 -4.04
N GLU A 48 -0.28 3.58 -4.80
CA GLU A 48 -0.48 4.06 -6.19
C GLU A 48 -0.46 5.59 -6.27
N ARG A 49 -1.10 6.25 -5.30
CA ARG A 49 -1.11 7.72 -5.24
C ARG A 49 0.29 8.29 -4.97
N TYR A 50 1.06 7.69 -4.06
CA TYR A 50 2.43 8.12 -3.80
C TYR A 50 3.30 7.97 -5.05
N GLU A 51 3.18 6.83 -5.74
CA GLU A 51 3.89 6.58 -6.99
C GLU A 51 3.51 7.62 -8.04
N ALA A 52 2.23 7.90 -8.25
CA ALA A 52 1.79 8.92 -9.20
C ALA A 52 2.32 10.33 -8.88
N GLU A 53 2.50 10.67 -7.60
CA GLU A 53 3.02 11.97 -7.16
C GLU A 53 4.55 12.07 -7.24
N ASN A 54 5.29 10.96 -7.04
CA ASN A 54 6.75 10.96 -6.84
C ASN A 54 7.51 10.28 -7.98
N VAL A 55 6.95 9.23 -8.54
CA VAL A 55 7.43 8.54 -9.74
C VAL A 55 6.65 9.14 -10.90
N SER A 56 7.10 10.31 -11.37
CA SER A 56 6.67 10.80 -12.68
C SER A 56 6.80 9.64 -13.65
N GLU A 57 5.69 9.26 -14.32
CA GLU A 57 5.66 8.19 -15.32
C GLU A 57 7.00 8.22 -16.04
N LEU A 58 7.86 7.24 -15.77
CA LEU A 58 9.02 7.05 -16.60
C LEU A 58 8.39 6.69 -17.93
N THR A 59 8.24 7.69 -18.78
CA THR A 59 7.83 7.52 -20.16
C THR A 59 8.83 6.55 -20.74
N ASP A 60 8.46 5.28 -20.80
CA ASP A 60 9.19 4.28 -21.55
C ASP A 60 9.26 4.82 -22.99
N ALA A 61 10.48 5.19 -23.38
CA ALA A 61 10.86 5.63 -24.72
C ALA A 61 11.46 4.46 -25.49
#